data_AF-A0A6M1RSH4-F1
#
_entry.id   AF-A0A6M1RSH4-F1
#
_cell.length_a   1.000
_cell.length_b   1.000
_cell.length_c   1.000
_cell.angle_alpha   90.00
_cell.angle_beta   90.00
_cell.angle_gamma   90.00
#
_symmetry.space_group_name_H-M   'P 1'
#
loop_
_entity.id
_entity.type
_entity.pdbx_description
1 polymer ?
#
loop_
_entity_poly.entity_id
_entity_poly.type
_entity_poly.pdbx_seq_one_letter_code
_entity_poly.pdbx_strand_id
1 'polypeptide(L)'
;MSKRILYIFTRTPLHVGAGTSVGAIDQPIIRERHTGFPVIPGSSIKGVLRDACRNHSALAPKEESIFGRQDNAGKLTFGEAKVLAFPVRSARGSFAFITCPLALERFLRERGGNDLKVPDEPADMTCLAGDLVTIRRNGQTGVVLEEYRFNCTEKFPQDWEKDLLELLDDPVWKAGKGRFVLLSNGDFSHFVKNACEVSQHIKIDPKTGTVEGGFLFNLEAVPSETLFFAPVTALSRANGELKDLEQLLDAKPVLQFGGDSTTGLGFCTVKLAERRKAS
;
A
#
# COMPACT_ATOMS: atom_id res chain seq x y z
N MET A 1 11.17 20.22 10.92
CA MET A 1 10.76 20.17 9.50
C MET A 1 9.30 19.75 9.43
N SER A 2 8.51 20.38 8.57
CA SER A 2 7.09 19.99 8.38
C SER A 2 7.03 18.65 7.64
N LYS A 3 6.17 17.73 8.10
CA LYS A 3 5.99 16.38 7.55
C LYS A 3 4.50 16.12 7.35
N ARG A 4 4.16 15.45 6.26
CA ARG A 4 2.82 14.93 5.95
C ARG A 4 2.91 13.47 5.57
N ILE A 5 1.79 12.76 5.62
CA ILE A 5 1.71 11.34 5.26
C ILE A 5 0.92 11.22 3.96
N LEU A 6 1.55 10.65 2.95
CA LEU A 6 0.91 10.27 1.71
C LEU A 6 0.33 8.86 1.88
N TYR A 7 -0.98 8.74 1.78
CA TYR A 7 -1.67 7.46 1.67
C TYR A 7 -1.84 7.09 0.20
N ILE A 8 -1.57 5.83 -0.13
CA ILE A 8 -1.73 5.28 -1.48
C ILE A 8 -2.53 3.99 -1.32
N PHE A 9 -3.77 4.00 -1.77
CA PHE A 9 -4.68 2.85 -1.70
C PHE A 9 -4.95 2.34 -3.11
N THR A 10 -4.50 1.11 -3.38
CA THR A 10 -4.60 0.49 -4.71
C THR A 10 -6.07 0.22 -5.06
N ARG A 11 -6.51 0.65 -6.26
CA ARG A 11 -7.85 0.35 -6.82
C ARG A 11 -7.80 -0.78 -7.85
N THR A 12 -6.63 -0.97 -8.44
CA THR A 12 -6.29 -2.04 -9.36
C THR A 12 -4.99 -2.68 -8.88
N PRO A 13 -4.66 -3.90 -9.31
CA PRO A 13 -3.39 -4.51 -8.97
C PRO A 13 -2.22 -3.59 -9.36
N LEU A 14 -1.19 -3.55 -8.53
CA LEU A 14 -0.07 -2.61 -8.63
C LEU A 14 1.23 -3.35 -8.91
N HIS A 15 1.82 -3.08 -10.08
CA HIS A 15 3.13 -3.61 -10.46
C HIS A 15 4.21 -2.51 -10.40
N VAL A 16 4.94 -2.46 -9.28
CA VAL A 16 6.17 -1.66 -9.20
C VAL A 16 7.36 -2.61 -9.37
N GLY A 17 7.81 -2.77 -10.61
CA GLY A 17 8.78 -3.81 -10.98
C GLY A 17 10.17 -3.63 -10.38
N ALA A 18 10.77 -4.74 -9.94
CA ALA A 18 12.15 -4.81 -9.42
C ALA A 18 13.19 -5.17 -10.50
N GLY A 19 12.81 -5.08 -11.78
CA GLY A 19 13.57 -5.60 -12.90
C GLY A 19 13.23 -7.07 -13.19
N THR A 20 14.04 -7.72 -14.02
CA THR A 20 13.86 -9.13 -14.39
C THR A 20 14.59 -10.05 -13.43
N SER A 21 13.98 -11.19 -13.08
CA SER A 21 14.56 -12.22 -12.21
C SER A 21 14.70 -13.56 -12.93
N VAL A 22 15.66 -14.39 -12.48
CA VAL A 22 15.87 -15.77 -12.96
C VAL A 22 15.05 -16.78 -12.12
N GLY A 23 14.04 -16.29 -11.38
CA GLY A 23 13.19 -17.10 -10.50
C GLY A 23 11.91 -17.60 -11.18
N ALA A 24 10.98 -18.14 -10.39
CA ALA A 24 9.67 -18.56 -10.87
C ALA A 24 8.79 -17.39 -11.36
N ILE A 25 9.13 -16.17 -10.97
CA ILE A 25 8.50 -14.92 -11.38
C ILE A 25 9.53 -14.14 -12.20
N ASP A 26 9.22 -13.90 -13.48
CA ASP A 26 10.10 -13.17 -14.39
C ASP A 26 10.16 -11.68 -14.04
N GLN A 27 9.01 -11.08 -13.70
CA GLN A 27 8.86 -9.68 -13.35
C GLN A 27 8.29 -9.51 -11.93
N PRO A 28 9.14 -9.65 -10.89
CA PRO A 28 8.72 -9.45 -9.50
C PRO A 28 8.50 -7.97 -9.16
N ILE A 29 7.71 -7.73 -8.11
CA ILE A 29 7.57 -6.39 -7.52
C ILE A 29 8.74 -6.05 -6.58
N ILE A 30 8.93 -4.76 -6.31
CA ILE A 30 9.92 -4.29 -5.32
C ILE A 30 9.46 -4.62 -3.90
N ARG A 31 10.39 -5.20 -3.13
CA ARG A 31 10.19 -5.57 -1.72
C ARG A 31 11.36 -5.08 -0.87
N GLU A 32 11.10 -4.69 0.37
CA GLU A 32 12.19 -4.42 1.33
C GLU A 32 12.86 -5.73 1.75
N ARG A 33 14.20 -5.77 1.79
CA ARG A 33 14.96 -7.03 1.86
C ARG A 33 14.74 -7.82 3.16
N HIS A 34 14.66 -7.15 4.30
CA HIS A 34 14.68 -7.79 5.62
C HIS A 34 13.32 -8.33 6.07
N THR A 35 12.20 -7.83 5.54
CA THR A 35 10.85 -8.35 5.84
C THR A 35 10.19 -9.01 4.63
N GLY A 36 10.62 -8.64 3.41
CA GLY A 36 9.97 -8.99 2.15
C GLY A 36 8.62 -8.31 1.91
N PHE A 37 8.28 -7.27 2.67
CA PHE A 37 7.06 -6.49 2.42
C PHE A 37 7.17 -5.75 1.09
N PRO A 38 6.08 -5.67 0.30
CA PRO A 38 6.05 -4.84 -0.89
C PRO A 38 6.24 -3.37 -0.50
N VAL A 39 6.95 -2.62 -1.34
CA VAL A 39 7.21 -1.19 -1.13
C VAL A 39 7.11 -0.42 -2.44
N ILE A 40 6.78 0.86 -2.35
CA ILE A 40 6.86 1.79 -3.48
C ILE A 40 8.05 2.73 -3.23
N PRO A 41 9.13 2.66 -4.02
CA PRO A 41 10.29 3.52 -3.81
C PRO A 41 9.92 5.00 -3.83
N GLY A 42 10.59 5.79 -2.98
CA GLY A 42 10.41 7.24 -2.96
C GLY A 42 10.71 7.90 -4.31
N SER A 43 11.61 7.32 -5.11
CA SER A 43 11.87 7.74 -6.50
C SER A 43 10.67 7.52 -7.43
N SER A 44 9.99 6.38 -7.32
CA SER A 44 8.78 6.09 -8.10
C SER A 44 7.64 7.03 -7.73
N ILE A 45 7.42 7.25 -6.42
CA ILE A 45 6.44 8.22 -5.93
C ILE A 45 6.75 9.62 -6.45
N LYS A 46 8.01 10.05 -6.29
CA LYS A 46 8.48 11.36 -6.78
C LYS A 46 8.25 11.51 -8.28
N GLY A 47 8.52 10.48 -9.08
CA GLY A 47 8.33 10.49 -10.53
C GLY A 47 6.86 10.68 -10.92
N VAL A 48 5.96 9.90 -10.34
CA VAL A 48 4.50 9.98 -10.60
C VAL A 48 3.95 11.35 -10.21
N LEU A 49 4.29 11.84 -9.02
CA LEU A 49 3.82 13.15 -8.55
C LEU A 49 4.38 14.30 -9.38
N ARG A 50 5.63 14.17 -9.83
CA ARG A 50 6.26 15.14 -10.73
C ARG A 50 5.54 15.21 -12.06
N ASP A 51 5.23 14.07 -12.67
CA ASP A 51 4.46 14.03 -13.91
C ASP A 51 3.05 14.60 -13.73
N ALA A 52 2.35 14.19 -12.67
CA ALA A 52 1.02 14.72 -12.34
C ALA A 52 1.02 16.24 -12.20
N CYS A 53 2.08 16.81 -11.60
CA CYS A 53 2.31 18.24 -11.42
C CYS A 53 2.56 18.96 -12.75
N ARG A 54 3.37 18.40 -13.66
CA ARG A 54 3.59 18.94 -15.02
C ARG A 54 2.28 19.05 -15.80
N ASN A 55 1.42 18.06 -15.61
CA ASN A 55 0.12 17.96 -16.27
C ASN A 55 -0.99 18.68 -15.49
N HIS A 56 -0.67 19.62 -14.58
CA HIS A 56 -1.63 20.41 -13.82
C HIS A 56 -1.36 21.90 -14.02
N SER A 57 -2.24 22.60 -14.73
CA SER A 57 -2.04 23.99 -15.19
C SER A 57 -1.54 24.96 -14.11
N ALA A 58 -2.15 24.93 -12.92
CA ALA A 58 -1.79 25.84 -11.83
C ALA A 58 -0.46 25.50 -11.12
N LEU A 59 0.00 24.24 -11.21
CA LEU A 59 1.15 23.73 -10.45
C LEU A 59 2.35 23.41 -11.33
N ALA A 60 2.16 23.25 -12.64
CA ALA A 60 3.24 23.05 -13.61
C ALA A 60 4.38 24.08 -13.46
N PRO A 61 4.13 25.39 -13.23
CA PRO A 61 5.21 26.36 -13.01
C PRO A 61 6.03 26.11 -11.72
N LYS A 62 5.50 25.35 -10.76
CA LYS A 62 6.14 25.04 -9.48
C LYS A 62 6.86 23.69 -9.46
N GLU A 63 6.77 22.91 -10.54
CA GLU A 63 7.31 21.55 -10.62
C GLU A 63 8.79 21.49 -10.19
N GLU A 64 9.65 22.31 -10.81
CA GLU A 64 11.08 22.31 -10.50
C GLU A 64 11.37 22.72 -9.05
N SER A 65 10.55 23.61 -8.47
CA SER A 65 10.69 24.00 -7.07
C SER A 65 10.38 22.84 -6.13
N ILE A 66 9.32 22.08 -6.42
CA ILE A 66 8.87 20.97 -5.60
C ILE A 66 9.85 19.78 -5.73
N PHE A 67 10.14 19.37 -6.97
CA PHE A 67 10.81 18.10 -7.28
C PHE A 67 12.31 18.26 -7.61
N GLY A 68 12.75 19.47 -7.95
CA GLY A 68 14.13 19.77 -8.34
C GLY A 68 14.43 19.52 -9.82
N ARG A 69 15.55 20.06 -10.27
CA ARG A 69 16.17 19.83 -11.58
C ARG A 69 17.61 19.35 -11.40
N GLN A 70 18.32 19.09 -12.49
CA GLN A 70 19.68 18.54 -12.46
C GLN A 70 20.63 19.33 -11.54
N ASP A 71 20.57 20.67 -11.60
CA ASP A 71 21.49 21.54 -10.85
C ASP A 71 20.88 22.16 -9.58
N ASN A 72 19.61 21.85 -9.26
CA ASN A 72 18.97 22.39 -8.07
C ASN A 72 18.04 21.35 -7.44
N ALA A 73 18.36 20.92 -6.23
CA ALA A 73 17.57 19.92 -5.53
C ALA A 73 16.16 20.47 -5.18
N GLY A 74 15.18 19.57 -5.23
CA GLY A 74 13.79 19.89 -4.86
C GLY A 74 13.66 20.28 -3.40
N LYS A 75 12.48 20.79 -3.03
CA LYS A 75 12.19 21.24 -1.66
C LYS A 75 11.45 20.21 -0.81
N LEU A 76 10.97 19.13 -1.43
CA LEU A 76 10.35 18.01 -0.73
C LEU A 76 11.21 16.75 -0.83
N THR A 77 11.20 15.95 0.23
CA THR A 77 11.71 14.57 0.23
C THR A 77 10.56 13.59 0.33
N PHE A 78 10.65 12.52 -0.45
CA PHE A 78 9.64 11.47 -0.54
C PHE A 78 10.23 10.20 0.05
N GLY A 79 9.66 9.75 1.16
CA GLY A 79 9.99 8.45 1.73
C GLY A 79 9.43 7.32 0.87
N GLU A 80 9.97 6.14 1.07
CA GLU A 80 9.42 4.89 0.54
C GLU A 80 8.04 4.63 1.14
N ALA A 81 7.07 4.23 0.31
CA ALA A 81 5.76 3.81 0.79
C ALA A 81 5.82 2.37 1.31
N LYS A 82 5.35 2.19 2.54
CA LYS A 82 5.31 0.91 3.23
C LYS A 82 3.88 0.43 3.34
N VAL A 83 3.68 -0.88 3.19
CA VAL A 83 2.37 -1.49 3.39
C VAL A 83 1.90 -1.30 4.84
N LEU A 84 0.63 -0.94 5.00
CA LEU A 84 -0.05 -0.80 6.29
C LEU A 84 -1.14 -1.84 6.47
N ALA A 85 -1.93 -2.06 5.42
CA ALA A 85 -2.96 -3.09 5.37
C ALA A 85 -2.92 -3.79 4.01
N PHE A 86 -3.06 -5.11 4.03
CA PHE A 86 -3.01 -5.96 2.84
C PHE A 86 -4.29 -6.81 2.78
N PRO A 87 -4.95 -6.92 1.63
CA PRO A 87 -6.16 -7.73 1.52
C PRO A 87 -5.80 -9.20 1.29
N VAL A 88 -6.49 -10.08 2.01
CA VAL A 88 -6.35 -11.54 1.86
C VAL A 88 -7.74 -12.15 1.81
N ARG A 89 -7.94 -13.16 0.96
CA ARG A 89 -9.22 -13.87 0.87
C ARG A 89 -9.57 -14.47 2.24
N SER A 90 -10.81 -14.28 2.66
CA SER A 90 -11.32 -14.80 3.93
C SER A 90 -12.54 -15.68 3.66
N ALA A 91 -12.60 -16.85 4.29
CA ALA A 91 -13.71 -17.78 4.11
C ALA A 91 -15.06 -17.18 4.56
N ARG A 92 -15.04 -16.22 5.50
CA ARG A 92 -16.20 -15.42 5.88
C ARG A 92 -15.95 -13.96 5.50
N GLY A 93 -16.96 -13.34 4.89
CA GLY A 93 -16.89 -11.92 4.56
C GLY A 93 -16.09 -11.62 3.29
N SER A 94 -15.80 -12.59 2.42
CA SER A 94 -15.06 -12.43 1.16
C SER A 94 -13.55 -12.19 1.34
N PHE A 95 -13.16 -11.15 2.07
CA PHE A 95 -11.75 -10.81 2.31
C PHE A 95 -11.59 -10.09 3.65
N ALA A 96 -10.37 -10.13 4.18
CA ALA A 96 -9.93 -9.42 5.37
C ALA A 96 -8.81 -8.43 5.02
N PHE A 97 -8.74 -7.31 5.75
CA PHE A 97 -7.57 -6.45 5.74
C PHE A 97 -6.61 -6.90 6.84
N ILE A 98 -5.55 -7.61 6.47
CA ILE A 98 -4.53 -8.03 7.42
C ILE A 98 -3.55 -6.89 7.70
N THR A 99 -3.05 -6.84 8.93
CA THR A 99 -1.93 -5.97 9.35
C THR A 99 -1.13 -6.70 10.44
N CYS A 100 -0.04 -6.09 10.92
CA CYS A 100 0.80 -6.64 11.99
C CYS A 100 1.38 -5.53 12.87
N PRO A 101 1.87 -5.85 14.08
CA PRO A 101 2.49 -4.87 14.97
C PRO A 101 3.56 -4.02 14.28
N LEU A 102 4.46 -4.63 13.50
CA LEU A 102 5.53 -3.91 12.81
C LEU A 102 5.00 -2.87 11.80
N ALA A 103 3.93 -3.18 11.07
CA ALA A 103 3.32 -2.24 10.14
C ALA A 103 2.69 -1.05 10.88
N LEU A 104 1.98 -1.33 11.97
CA LEU A 104 1.36 -0.31 12.82
C LEU A 104 2.39 0.58 13.53
N GLU A 105 3.46 0.00 14.08
CA GLU A 105 4.56 0.73 14.71
C GLU A 105 5.27 1.67 13.73
N ARG A 106 5.57 1.18 12.52
CA ARG A 106 6.19 2.01 11.48
C ARG A 106 5.25 3.14 11.06
N PHE A 107 3.95 2.88 11.01
CA PHE A 107 2.95 3.89 10.71
C PHE A 107 2.91 4.99 11.78
N LEU A 108 2.83 4.64 13.06
CA LEU A 108 2.87 5.61 14.16
C LEU A 108 4.19 6.39 14.18
N ARG A 109 5.32 5.73 13.91
CA ARG A 109 6.64 6.38 13.85
C ARG A 109 6.67 7.51 12.82
N GLU A 110 6.01 7.35 11.67
CA GLU A 110 5.96 8.39 10.64
C GLU A 110 4.84 9.41 10.88
N ARG A 111 3.61 8.94 11.16
CA ARG A 111 2.42 9.79 11.35
C ARG A 111 2.44 10.59 12.64
N GLY A 112 3.20 10.18 13.65
CA GLY A 112 3.08 10.73 15.00
C GLY A 112 1.69 10.48 15.62
N GLY A 113 1.49 11.05 16.81
CA GLY A 113 0.33 10.76 17.66
C GLY A 113 0.63 9.59 18.60
N ASN A 114 0.65 9.86 19.90
CA ASN A 114 1.00 8.88 20.93
C ASN A 114 -0.24 8.22 21.56
N ASP A 115 -1.44 8.54 21.08
CA ASP A 115 -2.69 8.12 21.73
C ASP A 115 -3.06 6.66 21.45
N LEU A 116 -2.45 6.03 20.43
CA LEU A 116 -2.70 4.63 20.08
C LEU A 116 -1.54 3.75 20.51
N LYS A 117 -1.83 2.81 21.41
CA LYS A 117 -0.91 1.73 21.74
C LYS A 117 -1.02 0.65 20.67
N VAL A 118 0.10 0.24 20.08
CA VAL A 118 0.13 -0.94 19.20
C VAL A 118 -0.15 -2.19 20.06
N PRO A 119 -1.12 -3.04 19.69
CA PRO A 119 -1.36 -4.31 20.38
C PRO A 119 -0.13 -5.22 20.30
N ASP A 120 0.05 -6.05 21.34
CA ASP A 120 1.16 -7.01 21.40
C ASP A 120 1.08 -8.00 20.24
N GLU A 121 2.23 -8.51 19.82
CA GLU A 121 2.30 -9.46 18.73
C GLU A 121 1.59 -10.78 19.09
N PRO A 122 0.55 -11.19 18.35
CA PRO A 122 -0.09 -12.47 18.58
C PRO A 122 0.88 -13.60 18.23
N ALA A 123 0.72 -14.76 18.88
CA ALA A 123 1.49 -15.95 18.51
C ALA A 123 1.18 -16.39 17.07
N ASP A 124 2.11 -17.12 16.45
CA ASP A 124 1.88 -17.67 15.12
C ASP A 124 0.60 -18.50 15.05
N MET A 125 -0.11 -18.40 13.94
CA MET A 125 -1.43 -19.04 13.72
C MET A 125 -2.52 -18.58 14.70
N THR A 126 -2.33 -17.43 15.35
CA THR A 126 -3.35 -16.73 16.14
C THR A 126 -3.55 -15.30 15.64
N CYS A 127 -4.69 -14.69 15.96
CA CYS A 127 -5.01 -13.36 15.48
C CYS A 127 -5.96 -12.59 16.40
N LEU A 128 -5.97 -11.27 16.24
CA LEU A 128 -7.06 -10.41 16.71
C LEU A 128 -7.89 -9.99 15.51
N ALA A 129 -9.20 -10.24 15.52
CA ALA A 129 -10.01 -10.09 14.32
C ALA A 129 -11.33 -9.32 14.52
N GLY A 130 -11.78 -8.68 13.45
CA GLY A 130 -13.11 -8.08 13.38
C GLY A 130 -14.23 -9.12 13.24
N ASP A 131 -15.44 -8.75 13.67
CA ASP A 131 -16.57 -9.68 13.74
C ASP A 131 -17.10 -10.16 12.37
N LEU A 132 -16.84 -9.45 11.27
CA LEU A 132 -17.34 -9.84 9.93
C LEU A 132 -16.54 -10.96 9.29
N VAL A 133 -15.28 -11.16 9.71
CA VAL A 133 -14.38 -12.21 9.21
C VAL A 133 -14.22 -13.36 10.21
N THR A 134 -14.70 -13.18 11.44
CA THR A 134 -14.63 -14.17 12.52
C THR A 134 -15.69 -15.26 12.36
N ILE A 135 -15.31 -16.53 12.43
CA ILE A 135 -16.20 -17.70 12.43
C ILE A 135 -16.25 -18.29 13.83
N ARG A 136 -17.46 -18.57 14.34
CA ARG A 136 -17.71 -19.21 15.63
C ARG A 136 -18.45 -20.53 15.40
N ARG A 137 -17.81 -21.66 15.71
CA ARG A 137 -18.39 -23.00 15.51
C ARG A 137 -17.85 -23.97 16.55
N ASN A 138 -18.72 -24.78 17.15
CA ASN A 138 -18.37 -25.82 18.12
C ASN A 138 -17.47 -25.32 19.28
N GLY A 139 -17.77 -24.14 19.82
CA GLY A 139 -16.97 -23.51 20.89
C GLY A 139 -15.62 -22.94 20.45
N GLN A 140 -15.25 -23.05 19.17
CA GLN A 140 -14.02 -22.49 18.62
C GLN A 140 -14.33 -21.16 17.91
N THR A 141 -13.43 -20.18 18.08
CA THR A 141 -13.47 -18.89 17.40
C THR A 141 -12.20 -18.74 16.56
N GLY A 142 -12.34 -18.43 15.28
CA GLY A 142 -11.21 -18.32 14.39
C GLY A 142 -11.51 -17.54 13.10
N VAL A 143 -10.46 -17.32 12.33
CA VAL A 143 -10.53 -16.75 10.97
C VAL A 143 -9.86 -17.73 10.03
N VAL A 144 -10.37 -17.86 8.81
CA VAL A 144 -9.72 -18.66 7.76
C VAL A 144 -9.31 -17.71 6.65
N LEU A 145 -8.00 -17.51 6.52
CA LEU A 145 -7.36 -16.64 5.53
C LEU A 145 -6.65 -17.53 4.50
N GLU A 146 -7.06 -17.43 3.25
CA GLU A 146 -6.73 -18.44 2.23
C GLU A 146 -7.01 -19.87 2.74
N GLU A 147 -6.01 -20.75 2.73
CA GLU A 147 -6.06 -22.10 3.29
C GLU A 147 -5.74 -22.18 4.80
N TYR A 148 -5.30 -21.08 5.42
CA TYR A 148 -4.79 -21.09 6.79
C TYR A 148 -5.89 -20.74 7.80
N ARG A 149 -6.01 -21.57 8.83
CA ARG A 149 -6.92 -21.33 9.96
C ARG A 149 -6.16 -20.69 11.13
N PHE A 150 -6.58 -19.49 11.51
CA PHE A 150 -6.10 -18.77 12.68
C PHE A 150 -7.07 -18.92 13.85
N ASN A 151 -6.54 -19.12 15.06
CA ASN A 151 -7.33 -19.03 16.28
C ASN A 151 -7.49 -17.56 16.68
N CYS A 152 -8.73 -17.10 16.82
CA CYS A 152 -9.01 -15.72 17.20
C CYS A 152 -9.02 -15.61 18.73
N THR A 153 -8.00 -14.96 19.29
CA THR A 153 -7.81 -14.84 20.74
C THR A 153 -8.58 -13.64 21.30
N GLU A 154 -8.58 -12.52 20.58
CA GLU A 154 -9.29 -11.30 20.97
C GLU A 154 -9.90 -10.60 19.75
N LYS A 155 -10.67 -9.53 19.99
CA LYS A 155 -11.19 -8.70 18.91
C LYS A 155 -10.10 -7.76 18.39
N PHE A 156 -10.17 -7.41 17.12
CA PHE A 156 -9.36 -6.32 16.58
C PHE A 156 -9.64 -5.02 17.38
N PRO A 157 -8.61 -4.27 17.83
CA PRO A 157 -8.83 -3.12 18.71
C PRO A 157 -9.69 -2.03 18.05
N GLN A 158 -10.75 -1.61 18.73
CA GLN A 158 -11.74 -0.67 18.18
C GLN A 158 -11.15 0.71 17.88
N ASP A 159 -10.23 1.19 18.72
CA ASP A 159 -9.57 2.49 18.50
C ASP A 159 -8.68 2.46 17.25
N TRP A 160 -8.01 1.33 16.99
CA TRP A 160 -7.27 1.11 15.75
C TRP A 160 -8.18 1.02 14.54
N GLU A 161 -9.29 0.29 14.62
CA GLU A 161 -10.24 0.20 13.51
C GLU A 161 -10.78 1.58 13.15
N LYS A 162 -11.20 2.36 14.14
CA LYS A 162 -11.66 3.73 13.95
C LYS A 162 -10.58 4.59 13.29
N ASP A 163 -9.36 4.57 13.84
CA ASP A 163 -8.26 5.40 13.34
C ASP A 163 -7.84 5.04 11.90
N LEU A 164 -7.76 3.75 11.58
CA LEU A 164 -7.47 3.27 10.23
C LEU A 164 -8.57 3.69 9.25
N LEU A 165 -9.85 3.56 9.62
CA LEU A 165 -10.96 3.97 8.77
C LEU A 165 -10.99 5.48 8.53
N GLU A 166 -10.46 6.31 9.44
CA GLU A 166 -10.39 7.77 9.27
C GLU A 166 -9.30 8.23 8.28
N LEU A 167 -8.36 7.36 7.88
CA LEU A 167 -7.25 7.75 7.00
C LEU A 167 -7.73 8.21 5.62
N LEU A 168 -8.68 7.46 5.04
CA LEU A 168 -9.21 7.68 3.70
C LEU A 168 -10.73 7.75 3.70
N ASP A 169 -11.29 8.55 2.80
CA ASP A 169 -12.73 8.58 2.51
C ASP A 169 -13.02 7.83 1.21
N ASP A 170 -12.62 6.57 1.17
CA ASP A 170 -12.82 5.67 0.04
C ASP A 170 -13.86 4.60 0.44
N PRO A 171 -14.98 4.41 -0.30
CA PRO A 171 -16.03 3.46 0.09
C PRO A 171 -15.55 2.03 0.29
N VAL A 172 -14.56 1.59 -0.50
CA VAL A 172 -14.01 0.24 -0.39
C VAL A 172 -13.12 0.13 0.85
N TRP A 173 -12.35 1.17 1.16
CA TRP A 173 -11.62 1.25 2.43
C TRP A 173 -12.58 1.25 3.63
N LYS A 174 -13.69 1.99 3.57
CA LYS A 174 -14.71 2.03 4.64
C LYS A 174 -15.37 0.67 4.87
N ALA A 175 -15.43 -0.19 3.85
CA ALA A 175 -15.91 -1.56 3.99
C ALA A 175 -15.02 -2.40 4.93
N GLY A 176 -13.81 -1.94 5.26
CA GLY A 176 -12.91 -2.55 6.24
C GLY A 176 -13.44 -2.63 7.66
N LYS A 177 -14.51 -1.89 8.01
CA LYS A 177 -15.16 -1.98 9.32
C LYS A 177 -15.59 -3.43 9.62
N GLY A 178 -15.06 -3.99 10.70
CA GLY A 178 -15.28 -5.36 11.12
C GLY A 178 -14.47 -6.41 10.34
N ARG A 179 -13.55 -6.00 9.45
CA ARG A 179 -12.76 -6.89 8.57
C ARG A 179 -11.27 -6.85 8.80
N PHE A 180 -10.79 -6.00 9.71
CA PHE A 180 -9.38 -5.97 10.05
C PHE A 180 -8.97 -7.22 10.84
N VAL A 181 -7.76 -7.71 10.56
CA VAL A 181 -7.14 -8.83 11.26
C VAL A 181 -5.69 -8.46 11.56
N LEU A 182 -5.32 -8.52 12.84
CA LEU A 182 -3.94 -8.40 13.28
C LEU A 182 -3.33 -9.79 13.36
N LEU A 183 -2.23 -10.00 12.65
CA LEU A 183 -1.44 -11.23 12.64
C LEU A 183 -0.06 -10.99 13.29
N SER A 184 0.69 -12.08 13.52
CA SER A 184 2.10 -11.95 13.86
C SER A 184 2.86 -11.30 12.70
N ASN A 185 4.04 -10.72 12.97
CA ASN A 185 4.89 -10.16 11.94
C ASN A 185 5.32 -11.24 10.93
N GLY A 186 5.51 -12.47 11.40
CA GLY A 186 5.83 -13.65 10.58
C GLY A 186 4.68 -14.03 9.65
N ASP A 187 3.47 -14.21 10.19
CA ASP A 187 2.29 -14.58 9.41
C ASP A 187 1.89 -13.49 8.41
N PHE A 188 1.98 -12.22 8.80
CA PHE A 188 1.78 -11.12 7.86
C PHE A 188 2.84 -11.11 6.75
N SER A 189 4.12 -11.34 7.10
CA SER A 189 5.20 -11.47 6.11
C SER A 189 4.94 -12.60 5.12
N HIS A 190 4.40 -13.73 5.59
CA HIS A 190 4.00 -14.84 4.74
C HIS A 190 2.95 -14.40 3.71
N PHE A 191 1.86 -13.77 4.13
CA PHE A 191 0.80 -13.37 3.20
C PHE A 191 1.27 -12.32 2.19
N VAL A 192 1.95 -11.26 2.63
CA VAL A 192 2.37 -10.21 1.68
C VAL A 192 3.40 -10.71 0.66
N LYS A 193 4.08 -11.83 0.91
CA LYS A 193 4.98 -12.49 -0.05
C LYS A 193 4.26 -13.45 -0.99
N ASN A 194 3.26 -14.17 -0.51
CA ASN A 194 2.69 -15.32 -1.22
C ASN A 194 1.28 -15.08 -1.76
N ALA A 195 0.58 -14.04 -1.29
CA ALA A 195 -0.76 -13.66 -1.74
C ALA A 195 -0.76 -12.45 -2.68
N CYS A 196 0.40 -12.13 -3.30
CA CYS A 196 0.43 -11.23 -4.44
C CYS A 196 -0.11 -11.95 -5.69
N GLU A 197 -0.73 -11.18 -6.58
CA GLU A 197 -1.25 -11.72 -7.83
C GLU A 197 -0.09 -12.07 -8.76
N VAL A 198 -0.11 -13.27 -9.33
CA VAL A 198 0.84 -13.67 -10.38
C VAL A 198 0.05 -13.99 -11.63
N SER A 199 0.21 -13.14 -12.65
CA SER A 199 -0.45 -13.31 -13.95
C SER A 199 0.55 -13.76 -15.01
N GLN A 200 0.13 -14.71 -15.83
CA GLN A 200 0.91 -15.16 -16.98
C GLN A 200 0.56 -14.32 -18.21
N HIS A 201 1.58 -13.77 -18.87
CA HIS A 201 1.43 -12.91 -20.04
C HIS A 201 2.06 -13.58 -21.26
N ILE A 202 1.35 -13.49 -22.39
CA ILE A 202 1.79 -14.02 -23.69
C ILE A 202 1.66 -12.97 -24.79
N LYS A 203 2.50 -13.07 -25.81
CA LYS A 203 2.30 -12.37 -27.09
C LYS A 203 1.80 -13.37 -28.13
N ILE A 204 0.71 -13.06 -28.82
CA ILE A 204 0.17 -13.89 -29.89
C ILE A 204 0.67 -13.37 -31.24
N ASP A 205 1.18 -14.26 -32.08
CA ASP A 205 1.48 -13.95 -33.48
C ASP A 205 0.15 -13.81 -34.26
N PRO A 206 -0.15 -12.63 -34.84
CA PRO A 206 -1.42 -12.39 -35.51
C PRO A 206 -1.62 -13.23 -36.79
N LYS A 207 -0.56 -13.80 -37.37
CA LYS A 207 -0.64 -14.64 -38.58
C LYS A 207 -1.02 -16.08 -38.25
N THR A 208 -0.50 -16.61 -37.15
CA THR A 208 -0.65 -18.02 -36.77
C THR A 208 -1.71 -18.23 -35.69
N GLY A 209 -2.03 -17.20 -34.91
CA GLY A 209 -2.92 -17.28 -33.75
C GLY A 209 -2.30 -18.01 -32.56
N THR A 210 -1.00 -18.34 -32.61
CA THR A 210 -0.26 -19.04 -31.56
C THR A 210 0.69 -18.11 -30.80
N VAL A 211 1.19 -18.55 -29.65
CA VAL A 211 2.18 -17.79 -28.86
C VAL A 211 3.45 -17.57 -29.68
N GLU A 212 3.91 -16.32 -29.74
CA GLU A 212 5.21 -15.97 -30.32
C GLU A 212 6.33 -16.45 -29.39
N GLY A 213 7.27 -17.23 -29.93
CA GLY A 213 8.36 -17.81 -29.15
C GLY A 213 9.15 -16.75 -28.38
N GLY A 214 9.44 -17.03 -27.10
CA GLY A 214 10.18 -16.12 -26.22
C GLY A 214 9.34 -15.03 -25.54
N PHE A 215 8.03 -14.94 -25.84
CA PHE A 215 7.11 -13.99 -25.20
C PHE A 215 6.12 -14.69 -24.28
N LEU A 216 6.65 -15.45 -23.32
CA LEU A 216 5.90 -15.98 -22.19
C LEU A 216 6.61 -15.58 -20.90
N PHE A 217 5.91 -14.85 -20.03
CA PHE A 217 6.47 -14.40 -18.76
C PHE A 217 5.40 -14.25 -17.68
N ASN A 218 5.81 -14.39 -16.42
CA ASN A 218 4.98 -14.17 -15.24
C ASN A 218 5.26 -12.78 -14.66
N LEU A 219 4.19 -12.03 -14.41
CA LEU A 219 4.21 -10.72 -13.76
C LEU A 219 3.57 -10.84 -12.38
N GLU A 220 4.27 -10.32 -11.38
CA GLU A 220 3.74 -10.21 -10.02
C GLU A 220 3.14 -8.83 -9.80
N ALA A 221 1.98 -8.73 -9.16
CA ALA A 221 1.36 -7.47 -8.77
C ALA A 221 0.86 -7.53 -7.32
N VAL A 222 1.00 -6.42 -6.62
CA VAL A 222 0.32 -6.23 -5.33
C VAL A 222 -1.19 -6.20 -5.61
N PRO A 223 -2.04 -6.93 -4.85
CA PRO A 223 -3.48 -6.92 -5.07
C PRO A 223 -4.06 -5.52 -4.91
N SER A 224 -5.18 -5.28 -5.60
CA SER A 224 -6.03 -4.11 -5.31
C SER A 224 -6.44 -4.10 -3.83
N GLU A 225 -6.86 -2.94 -3.32
CA GLU A 225 -7.22 -2.68 -1.92
C GLU A 225 -6.06 -2.79 -0.91
N THR A 226 -4.81 -2.89 -1.36
CA THR A 226 -3.64 -2.70 -0.50
C THR A 226 -3.45 -1.23 -0.15
N LEU A 227 -3.28 -0.91 1.14
CA LEU A 227 -2.98 0.43 1.64
C LEU A 227 -1.49 0.56 1.96
N PHE A 228 -0.86 1.56 1.35
CA PHE A 228 0.49 2.02 1.66
C PHE A 228 0.48 3.41 2.29
N PHE A 229 1.56 3.74 3.00
CA PHE A 229 1.84 5.08 3.49
C PHE A 229 3.30 5.49 3.27
N ALA A 230 3.55 6.74 2.94
CA ALA A 230 4.89 7.31 2.80
C ALA A 230 5.00 8.67 3.50
N PRO A 231 6.10 8.96 4.24
CA PRO A 231 6.34 10.30 4.74
C PRO A 231 6.79 11.23 3.62
N VAL A 232 6.16 12.40 3.51
CA VAL A 232 6.62 13.50 2.65
C VAL A 232 7.07 14.64 3.54
N THR A 233 8.36 15.00 3.46
CA THR A 233 8.96 15.98 4.37
C THR A 233 9.42 17.22 3.61
N ALA A 234 9.08 18.38 4.15
CA ALA A 234 9.54 19.66 3.66
C ALA A 234 10.96 19.94 4.16
N LEU A 235 11.89 20.24 3.24
CA LEU A 235 13.22 20.71 3.59
C LEU A 235 13.17 22.12 4.20
N SER A 236 14.26 22.55 4.84
CA SER A 236 14.34 23.87 5.49
C SER A 236 14.03 25.05 4.56
N ARG A 237 14.34 24.92 3.26
CA ARG A 237 14.07 25.91 2.21
C ARG A 237 12.67 25.83 1.59
N ALA A 238 11.83 24.92 2.07
CA ALA A 238 10.45 24.82 1.61
C ALA A 238 9.61 25.96 2.21
N ASN A 239 8.78 26.57 1.38
CA ASN A 239 7.85 27.64 1.74
C ASN A 239 6.53 27.46 0.99
N GLY A 240 5.76 26.44 1.37
CA GLY A 240 4.43 26.16 0.83
C GLY A 240 4.33 24.92 -0.06
N GLU A 241 5.43 24.27 -0.43
CA GLU A 241 5.41 23.15 -1.40
C GLU A 241 4.60 21.93 -0.92
N LEU A 242 4.47 21.72 0.41
CA LEU A 242 3.57 20.68 0.94
C LEU A 242 2.10 20.97 0.67
N LYS A 243 1.69 22.25 0.72
CA LYS A 243 0.32 22.68 0.41
C LYS A 243 0.06 22.62 -1.09
N ASP A 244 1.06 22.97 -1.89
CA ASP A 244 0.98 22.81 -3.35
C ASP A 244 0.78 21.33 -3.73
N LEU A 245 1.48 20.42 -3.05
CA LEU A 245 1.30 18.99 -3.27
C LEU A 245 -0.06 18.48 -2.78
N GLU A 246 -0.55 18.97 -1.63
CA GLU A 246 -1.91 18.68 -1.15
C GLU A 246 -2.95 19.11 -2.19
N GLN A 247 -2.87 20.34 -2.69
CA GLN A 247 -3.75 20.86 -3.74
C GLN A 247 -3.71 20.00 -5.01
N LEU A 248 -2.53 19.51 -5.41
CA LEU A 248 -2.41 18.61 -6.55
C LEU A 248 -3.22 17.33 -6.34
N LEU A 249 -3.12 16.71 -5.17
CA LEU A 249 -3.78 15.44 -4.88
C LEU A 249 -5.28 15.61 -4.63
N ASP A 250 -5.71 16.75 -4.10
CA ASP A 250 -7.15 17.07 -4.00
C ASP A 250 -7.77 17.23 -5.40
N ALA A 251 -7.04 17.84 -6.35
CA ALA A 251 -7.47 17.97 -7.73
C ALA A 251 -7.34 16.67 -8.55
N LYS A 252 -6.39 15.80 -8.20
CA LYS A 252 -6.12 14.50 -8.82
C LYS A 252 -6.08 13.39 -7.76
N PRO A 253 -7.24 12.99 -7.21
CA PRO A 253 -7.32 12.03 -6.10
C PRO A 253 -7.01 10.59 -6.52
N VAL A 254 -6.81 10.36 -7.83
CA VAL A 254 -6.42 9.06 -8.39
C VAL A 254 -5.21 9.26 -9.28
N LEU A 255 -4.15 8.50 -9.02
CA LEU A 255 -2.92 8.49 -9.82
C LEU A 255 -2.53 7.05 -10.15
N GLN A 256 -1.80 6.87 -11.26
CA GLN A 256 -1.25 5.59 -11.66
C GLN A 256 0.21 5.47 -11.18
N PHE A 257 0.54 4.36 -10.53
CA PHE A 257 1.88 4.04 -10.05
C PHE A 257 2.40 2.75 -10.69
N GLY A 258 3.70 2.67 -10.94
CA GLY A 258 4.32 1.46 -11.49
C GLY A 258 4.12 1.32 -13.00
N GLY A 259 4.38 0.11 -13.52
CA GLY A 259 4.27 -0.23 -14.93
C GLY A 259 2.84 -0.57 -15.38
N ASP A 260 2.70 -0.94 -16.65
CA ASP A 260 1.51 -1.63 -17.18
C ASP A 260 0.19 -0.85 -17.07
N SER A 261 0.27 0.48 -17.18
CA SER A 261 -0.87 1.38 -17.13
C SER A 261 -1.87 1.14 -18.27
N THR A 262 -1.39 0.80 -19.46
CA THR A 262 -2.23 0.54 -20.66
C THR A 262 -3.02 -0.76 -20.57
N THR A 263 -2.66 -1.63 -19.62
CA THR A 263 -3.39 -2.87 -19.30
C THR A 263 -4.17 -2.76 -17.99
N GLY A 264 -4.30 -1.54 -17.44
CA GLY A 264 -5.16 -1.28 -16.29
C GLY A 264 -4.51 -1.41 -14.92
N LEU A 265 -3.18 -1.53 -14.82
CA LEU A 265 -2.48 -1.69 -13.54
C LEU A 265 -2.10 -0.35 -12.90
N GLY A 266 -2.05 -0.36 -11.56
CA GLY A 266 -1.44 0.70 -10.75
C GLY A 266 -2.30 1.91 -10.40
N PHE A 267 -3.59 1.93 -10.71
CA PHE A 267 -4.47 3.03 -10.30
C PHE A 267 -4.68 3.02 -8.79
N CYS A 268 -4.42 4.14 -8.13
CA CYS A 268 -4.46 4.27 -6.68
C CYS A 268 -5.21 5.53 -6.25
N THR A 269 -6.10 5.42 -5.26
CA THR A 269 -6.55 6.58 -4.48
C THR A 269 -5.36 7.15 -3.72
N VAL A 270 -5.14 8.47 -3.79
CA VAL A 270 -4.06 9.16 -3.10
C VAL A 270 -4.59 10.27 -2.21
N LYS A 271 -3.98 10.45 -1.03
CA LYS A 271 -4.31 11.54 -0.10
C LYS A 271 -3.08 11.96 0.67
N LEU A 272 -2.81 13.26 0.73
CA LEU A 272 -1.75 13.81 1.58
C LEU A 272 -2.37 14.39 2.85
N ALA A 273 -2.15 13.76 3.99
CA ALA A 273 -2.70 14.20 5.27
C ALA A 273 -1.65 14.84 6.17
N GLU A 274 -2.08 15.75 7.04
CA GLU A 274 -1.23 16.32 8.08
C GLU A 274 -0.81 15.25 9.10
N ARG A 275 0.40 15.43 9.63
CA ARG A 275 0.88 14.65 10.77
C ARG A 275 -0.02 14.92 11.98
N ARG A 276 -0.44 13.88 12.72
CA ARG A 276 -1.12 14.12 14.01
C ARG A 276 -0.10 14.70 14.99
N LYS A 277 -0.43 15.84 15.62
CA LYS A 277 0.38 16.40 16.70
C LYS A 277 0.32 15.45 17.89
N ALA A 278 1.46 15.23 18.54
CA ALA A 278 1.43 14.62 19.86
C ALA A 278 0.72 15.62 20.80
N SER A 279 -0.31 15.12 21.46
CA SER A 279 -0.97 15.70 22.63
C SER A 279 0.04 15.98 23.74
#